data_AF-A0AAJ2B576-F1
#
_entry.id   AF-A0AAJ2B576-F1
#
_cell.length_a   1.000
_cell.length_b   1.000
_cell.length_c   1.000
_cell.angle_alpha   90.00
_cell.angle_beta   90.00
_cell.angle_gamma   90.00
#
_symmetry.space_group_name_H-M   'P 1'
#
loop_
_entity.id
_entity.type
_entity.pdbx_description
1 polymer ?
#
loop_
_entity_poly.entity_id
_entity_poly.type
_entity_poly.pdbx_seq_one_letter_code
_entity_poly.pdbx_strand_id
1 'polypeptide(L)'
;MSDEKTMRDEQLGSDGRSEKSHDGWDALLADDKERKETILEEHFRKAFERFEAGVSLARIRVNYEKLGAKYSPATFRKKWNELVARHTEQV
;
A
#
# COMPACT_ATOMS: atom_id res chain seq x y z
N MET A 1 -41.36 -36.06 -31.52
CA MET A 1 -40.71 -36.34 -30.22
C MET A 1 -40.14 -35.01 -29.77
N SER A 2 -40.78 -34.43 -28.77
CA SER A 2 -40.47 -33.12 -28.22
C SER A 2 -39.76 -33.34 -26.89
N ASP A 3 -38.55 -32.81 -26.77
CA ASP A 3 -37.84 -32.57 -25.52
C ASP A 3 -37.24 -31.16 -25.69
N GLU A 4 -37.83 -30.09 -25.14
CA GLU A 4 -37.68 -29.59 -23.76
C GLU A 4 -36.20 -29.19 -23.49
N LYS A 5 -35.76 -27.96 -23.19
CA LYS A 5 -36.22 -26.78 -22.41
C LYS A 5 -35.27 -25.60 -22.80
N THR A 6 -35.68 -24.42 -23.25
CA THR A 6 -36.28 -23.27 -22.55
C THR A 6 -35.53 -22.80 -21.28
N MET A 7 -34.75 -21.73 -21.49
CA MET A 7 -34.67 -20.45 -20.76
C MET A 7 -34.17 -20.35 -19.31
N ARG A 8 -33.47 -19.21 -19.13
CA ARG A 8 -33.43 -18.29 -17.97
C ARG A 8 -32.63 -18.76 -16.76
N ASP A 9 -31.54 -18.07 -16.44
CA ASP A 9 -31.53 -16.80 -15.68
C ASP A 9 -31.89 -17.08 -14.22
N GLU A 10 -30.87 -17.42 -13.44
CA GLU A 10 -30.73 -16.99 -12.04
C GLU A 10 -29.25 -16.72 -11.79
N GLN A 11 -28.86 -15.53 -12.23
CA GLN A 11 -28.05 -14.64 -11.42
C GLN A 11 -28.60 -14.65 -9.98
N LEU A 12 -27.78 -15.03 -9.00
CA LEU A 12 -27.62 -14.39 -7.69
C LEU A 12 -26.96 -15.34 -6.70
N GLY A 13 -25.75 -15.00 -6.26
CA GLY A 13 -25.20 -15.60 -5.05
C GLY A 13 -23.70 -15.73 -5.06
N SER A 14 -22.97 -14.63 -5.17
CA SER A 14 -21.74 -14.44 -4.41
C SER A 14 -21.38 -12.96 -4.42
N ASP A 15 -21.68 -12.33 -3.30
CA ASP A 15 -21.06 -11.14 -2.74
C ASP A 15 -20.62 -10.06 -3.72
N GLY A 16 -21.44 -9.01 -3.75
CA GLY A 16 -21.00 -7.70 -4.19
C GLY A 16 -19.73 -7.27 -3.45
N ARG A 17 -18.83 -6.65 -4.24
CA ARG A 17 -17.53 -6.07 -3.86
C ARG A 17 -16.37 -7.05 -3.67
N SER A 18 -15.80 -7.46 -4.80
CA SER A 18 -14.35 -7.36 -4.94
C SER A 18 -13.98 -6.86 -6.33
N GLU A 19 -14.22 -5.57 -6.56
CA GLU A 19 -13.27 -4.76 -7.32
C GLU A 19 -12.01 -4.56 -6.46
N LYS A 20 -11.32 -5.67 -6.17
CA LYS A 20 -9.90 -5.63 -5.86
C LYS A 20 -9.24 -5.95 -7.18
N SER A 21 -8.87 -4.91 -7.93
CA SER A 21 -7.90 -5.04 -9.01
C SER A 21 -6.69 -5.76 -8.45
N HIS A 22 -6.67 -7.06 -8.71
CA HIS A 22 -5.66 -8.01 -8.32
C HIS A 22 -4.51 -7.84 -9.32
N ASP A 23 -3.83 -6.71 -9.23
CA ASP A 23 -2.57 -6.52 -9.92
C ASP A 23 -1.55 -7.44 -9.23
N GLY A 24 -1.16 -8.52 -9.91
CA GLY A 24 -0.28 -9.60 -9.43
C GLY A 24 1.15 -9.18 -9.05
N TRP A 25 1.34 -7.92 -8.67
CA TRP A 25 2.56 -7.37 -8.08
C TRP A 25 2.69 -7.72 -6.59
N ASP A 26 1.58 -7.90 -5.86
CA ASP A 26 1.61 -8.18 -4.41
C ASP A 26 2.30 -9.52 -4.06
N ALA A 27 2.28 -10.51 -4.96
CA ALA A 27 2.83 -11.85 -4.70
C ALA A 27 4.35 -11.96 -4.87
N LEU A 28 4.98 -11.09 -5.68
CA LEU A 28 6.44 -11.03 -5.86
C LEU A 28 7.11 -10.05 -4.89
N LEU A 29 6.31 -9.31 -4.11
CA LEU A 29 6.76 -8.21 -3.26
C LEU A 29 6.90 -8.60 -1.79
N ALA A 30 6.53 -9.79 -1.31
CA ALA A 30 6.48 -10.05 0.14
C ALA A 30 7.84 -9.82 0.85
N ASP A 31 8.93 -10.38 0.30
CA ASP A 31 10.30 -10.23 0.82
C ASP A 31 10.82 -8.77 0.65
N ASP A 32 10.53 -8.19 -0.51
CA ASP A 32 10.87 -6.81 -0.85
C ASP A 32 10.06 -5.79 -0.04
N LYS A 33 8.82 -6.10 0.33
CA LYS A 33 7.87 -5.24 1.03
C LYS A 33 8.22 -5.19 2.52
N GLU A 34 8.45 -6.35 3.14
CA GLU A 34 8.89 -6.41 4.52
C GLU A 34 10.19 -5.60 4.68
N ARG A 35 11.17 -5.82 3.79
CA ARG A 35 12.42 -5.06 3.78
C ARG A 35 12.20 -3.55 3.62
N LYS A 36 11.32 -3.12 2.72
CA LYS A 36 11.03 -1.68 2.52
C LYS A 36 10.30 -1.07 3.72
N GLU A 37 9.42 -1.82 4.37
CA GLU A 37 8.73 -1.39 5.59
C GLU A 37 9.71 -1.29 6.76
N THR A 38 10.65 -2.23 6.91
CA THR A 38 11.75 -2.14 7.87
C THR A 38 12.61 -0.90 7.63
N ILE A 39 13.01 -0.62 6.38
CA ILE A 39 13.78 0.59 6.03
C ILE A 39 12.99 1.86 6.40
N LEU A 40 11.69 1.88 6.12
CA LEU A 40 10.80 2.97 6.48
C LEU A 40 10.84 3.25 7.99
N GLU A 41 10.61 2.22 8.80
CA GLU A 41 10.57 2.29 10.26
C GLU A 41 11.93 2.64 10.87
N GLU A 42 13.01 1.99 10.43
CA GLU A 42 14.37 2.21 10.94
C GLU A 42 14.84 3.66 10.73
N HIS A 43 14.54 4.23 9.56
CA HIS A 43 14.93 5.62 9.25
C HIS A 43 13.83 6.64 9.54
N PHE A 44 12.66 6.22 10.02
CA PHE A 44 11.50 7.09 10.23
C PHE A 44 11.84 8.27 11.14
N ARG A 45 12.42 8.03 12.32
CA ARG A 45 12.74 9.10 13.29
C ARG A 45 13.59 10.19 12.65
N LYS A 46 14.67 9.81 11.96
CA LYS A 46 15.57 10.75 11.28
C LYS A 46 14.91 11.47 10.11
N ALA A 47 14.05 10.78 9.38
CA ALA A 47 13.26 11.38 8.30
C ALA A 47 12.22 12.37 8.85
N PHE A 48 11.62 12.05 9.99
CA PHE A 48 10.63 12.87 10.67
C PHE A 48 11.25 14.15 11.24
N GLU A 49 12.43 14.07 11.87
CA GLU A 49 13.19 15.25 12.30
C GLU A 49 13.49 16.20 11.12
N ARG A 50 13.80 15.65 9.94
CA ARG A 50 14.03 16.44 8.73
C ARG A 50 12.74 17.06 8.20
N PHE A 51 11.63 16.33 8.29
CA PHE A 51 10.32 16.84 7.92
C PHE A 51 9.93 18.03 8.79
N GLU A 52 10.10 17.92 10.11
CA GLU A 52 9.89 19.00 11.07
C GLU A 52 10.83 20.19 10.82
N ALA A 53 12.06 19.94 10.36
CA ALA A 53 13.01 20.96 9.92
C ALA A 53 12.66 21.61 8.54
N GLY A 54 11.51 21.27 7.95
CA GLY A 54 11.00 21.87 6.71
C GLY A 54 11.40 21.14 5.43
N VAL A 55 11.99 19.94 5.50
CA VAL A 55 12.29 19.13 4.30
C VAL A 55 11.00 18.52 3.76
N SER A 56 10.76 18.70 2.45
CA SER A 56 9.53 18.19 1.81
C SER A 56 9.47 16.65 1.75
N LEU A 57 8.26 16.11 1.82
CA LEU A 57 8.01 14.66 1.69
C LEU A 57 8.55 14.08 0.38
N ALA A 58 8.53 14.85 -0.71
CA ALA A 58 9.12 14.42 -1.98
C ALA A 58 10.63 14.17 -1.85
N ARG A 59 11.35 15.05 -1.13
CA ARG A 59 12.79 14.89 -0.89
C ARG A 59 13.08 13.74 0.06
N ILE A 60 12.24 13.56 1.08
CA ILE A 60 12.33 12.42 2.01
C ILE A 60 12.12 11.10 1.27
N ARG A 61 11.09 11.01 0.41
CA ARG A 61 10.82 9.83 -0.42
C ARG A 61 12.04 9.44 -1.27
N VAL A 62 12.68 10.40 -1.91
CA VAL A 62 13.90 10.14 -2.71
C VAL A 62 15.03 9.55 -1.85
N ASN A 63 15.14 9.93 -0.57
CA ASN A 63 16.11 9.31 0.33
C ASN A 63 15.77 7.84 0.61
N TYR A 64 14.50 7.52 0.81
CA TYR A 64 14.04 6.15 0.96
C TYR A 64 14.24 5.31 -0.31
N GLU A 65 13.98 5.88 -1.49
CA GLU A 65 14.23 5.23 -2.78
C GLU A 65 15.71 4.82 -2.93
N LYS A 66 16.65 5.65 -2.47
CA LYS A 66 18.10 5.36 -2.47
C LYS A 66 18.48 4.22 -1.52
N LEU A 67 17.70 4.01 -0.46
CA LEU A 67 17.90 2.94 0.52
C LEU A 67 17.27 1.61 0.07
N GLY A 68 16.56 1.61 -1.07
CA GLY A 68 15.83 0.44 -1.58
C GLY A 68 14.31 0.50 -1.32
N ALA A 69 13.86 1.47 -0.50
CA ALA A 69 12.45 1.76 -0.21
C ALA A 69 11.79 2.59 -1.30
N LYS A 70 11.62 1.99 -2.49
CA LYS A 70 10.92 2.61 -3.62
C LYS A 70 9.41 2.48 -3.47
N TYR A 71 8.74 3.61 -3.34
CA TYR A 71 7.29 3.73 -3.23
C TYR A 71 6.74 4.73 -4.23
N SER A 72 5.53 4.47 -4.73
CA SER A 72 4.78 5.51 -5.45
C SER A 72 4.53 6.72 -4.53
N PRO A 73 4.34 7.94 -5.07
CA PRO A 73 4.04 9.11 -4.26
C PRO A 73 2.83 8.91 -3.31
N ALA A 74 1.77 8.27 -3.80
CA ALA A 74 0.56 8.01 -3.04
C ALA A 74 0.80 6.98 -1.91
N THR A 75 1.47 5.87 -2.23
CA THR A 75 1.79 4.82 -1.25
C THR A 75 2.72 5.35 -0.17
N PHE A 76 3.75 6.12 -0.55
CA PHE A 76 4.69 6.72 0.41
C PHE A 76 3.96 7.64 1.38
N ARG A 77 3.08 8.52 0.88
CA ARG A 77 2.31 9.43 1.73
C ARG A 77 1.40 8.67 2.70
N LYS A 78 0.74 7.60 2.26
CA LYS A 78 -0.08 6.76 3.12
C LYS A 78 0.75 6.15 4.25
N LYS A 79 1.85 5.47 3.91
CA LYS A 79 2.76 4.84 4.87
C LYS A 79 3.41 5.85 5.81
N TRP A 80 3.78 7.01 5.30
CA TRP A 80 4.28 8.12 6.09
C TRP A 80 3.26 8.57 7.13
N ASN A 81 2.01 8.81 6.73
CA ASN A 81 0.95 9.19 7.65
C ASN A 81 0.70 8.11 8.72
N GLU A 82 0.75 6.82 8.35
CA GLU A 82 0.65 5.69 9.30
C GLU A 82 1.81 5.70 10.31
N LEU A 83 3.02 6.05 9.91
CA LEU A 83 4.17 6.17 10.80
C LEU A 83 4.08 7.40 11.71
N VAL A 84 3.67 8.55 11.15
CA VAL A 84 3.46 9.78 11.91
C VAL A 84 2.39 9.58 12.97
N ALA A 85 1.23 9.01 12.62
CA ALA A 85 0.16 8.72 13.56
C ALA A 85 0.66 7.88 14.74
N ARG A 86 1.31 6.75 14.44
CA ARG A 86 1.93 5.86 15.44
C ARG A 86 2.97 6.57 16.31
N HIS A 87 3.70 7.53 15.76
CA HIS A 87 4.68 8.31 16.51
C HIS A 87 4.02 9.31 17.46
N THR A 88 3.01 10.05 17.00
CA THR A 88 2.24 10.99 17.82
C THR A 88 1.39 10.30 18.91
N GLU A 89 0.98 9.05 18.71
CA GLU A 89 0.25 8.29 19.74
C GLU A 89 1.18 7.75 20.85
N GLN A 90 2.49 7.73 20.61
CA GLN A 90 3.50 7.21 21.54
C GLN A 90 4.30 8.31 22.28
N VAL A 91 4.09 9.59 21.94
CA VAL A 91 4.76 10.77 22.53
C VAL A 91 3.76 11.51 23.41
#